data_AF-A0A9X5H6A7-F1
#
_entry.id   AF-A0A9X5H6A7-F1
#
_cell.length_a   1.000
_cell.length_b   1.000
_cell.length_c   1.000
_cell.angle_alpha   90.00
_cell.angle_beta   90.00
_cell.angle_gamma   90.00
#
_symmetry.space_group_name_H-M   'P 1'
#
loop_
_entity.id
_entity.type
_entity.pdbx_description
1 polymer ?
#
loop_
_entity_poly.entity_id
_entity_poly.type
_entity_poly.pdbx_seq_one_letter_code
_entity_poly.pdbx_strand_id
1 'polypeptide(L)'
;KRICDGRYLIRGFTNRDIRQSLYKKGAESAKSRGKMSREFSKLRGHGLIRKIPHSRRYLVSDKGRRVMGALIETKRKIYPELAAQ
;
A
#
# COMPACT_ATOMS: atom_id res chain seq x y z
N LYS A 1 1.53 -5.50 -2.68
CA LYS A 1 2.94 -5.34 -3.11
C LYS A 1 3.39 -3.87 -3.17
N ARG A 2 2.67 -2.97 -3.87
CA ARG A 2 3.15 -1.58 -4.16
C ARG A 2 3.41 -0.66 -2.96
N ILE A 3 2.72 -0.88 -1.83
CA ILE A 3 2.91 -0.07 -0.62
C ILE A 3 4.18 -0.50 0.16
N CYS A 4 4.62 -1.75 0.01
CA CYS A 4 5.78 -2.31 0.71
C CYS A 4 7.04 -2.35 -0.17
N ASP A 5 7.06 -1.54 -1.23
CA ASP A 5 8.24 -1.38 -2.06
C ASP A 5 9.33 -0.65 -1.26
N GLY A 6 10.58 -1.15 -1.33
CA GLY A 6 11.71 -0.64 -0.56
C GLY A 6 11.96 0.85 -0.77
N ARG A 7 11.59 1.39 -1.93
CA ARG A 7 11.66 2.83 -2.26
C ARG A 7 10.85 3.72 -1.30
N TYR A 8 9.83 3.18 -0.64
CA TYR A 8 8.97 3.92 0.30
C TYR A 8 9.32 3.69 1.77
N LEU A 9 10.34 2.88 2.07
CA LEU A 9 10.71 2.52 3.43
C LEU A 9 11.23 3.74 4.21
N ILE A 10 12.07 4.56 3.56
CA ILE A 10 12.74 5.70 4.20
C ILE A 10 11.91 6.98 4.02
N ARG A 11 11.53 7.30 2.77
CA ARG A 11 10.82 8.55 2.44
C ARG A 11 9.30 8.46 2.59
N GLY A 12 8.72 7.27 2.65
CA GLY A 12 7.27 7.09 2.59
C GLY A 12 6.70 7.32 1.20
N PHE A 13 5.38 7.19 1.08
CA PHE A 13 4.63 7.33 -0.17
C PHE A 13 3.49 8.33 -0.02
N THR A 14 3.04 8.90 -1.13
CA THR A 14 1.83 9.71 -1.19
C THR A 14 0.69 8.94 -1.84
N ASN A 15 -0.54 9.44 -1.66
CA ASN A 15 -1.70 8.94 -2.40
C ASN A 15 -1.47 9.00 -3.92
N ARG A 16 -0.80 10.05 -4.42
CA ARG A 16 -0.46 10.19 -5.84
C ARG A 16 0.45 9.06 -6.31
N ASP A 17 1.54 8.79 -5.60
CA ASP A 17 2.51 7.75 -6.00
C ASP A 17 1.84 6.37 -6.12
N ILE A 18 0.98 6.04 -5.15
CA ILE A 18 0.27 4.76 -5.14
C ILE A 18 -0.79 4.70 -6.24
N ARG A 19 -1.54 5.79 -6.50
CA ARG A 19 -2.50 5.85 -7.61
C ARG A 19 -1.82 5.72 -8.96
N GLN A 20 -0.72 6.43 -9.19
CA GLN A 20 0.02 6.38 -10.45
C GLN A 20 0.60 4.98 -10.69
N SER A 21 0.99 4.29 -9.62
CA SER A 21 1.44 2.91 -9.74
C SER A 21 0.28 1.94 -10.05
N LEU A 22 -0.90 2.14 -9.44
CA LEU A 22 -2.04 1.22 -9.57
C LEU A 22 -2.89 1.42 -10.83
N TYR A 23 -3.12 2.65 -11.25
CA TYR A 23 -4.01 3.00 -12.34
C TYR A 23 -3.21 3.41 -13.58
N LYS A 24 -3.30 2.64 -14.67
CA LYS A 24 -2.68 3.01 -15.96
C LYS A 24 -3.43 4.17 -16.65
N LYS A 25 -4.75 4.24 -16.51
CA LYS A 25 -5.62 5.34 -16.98
C LYS A 25 -6.51 5.81 -15.83
N GLY A 26 -6.87 7.10 -15.81
CA GLY A 26 -7.75 7.66 -14.77
C GLY A 26 -7.12 7.81 -13.38
N ALA A 27 -5.79 7.72 -13.30
CA ALA A 27 -5.05 7.87 -12.04
C ALA A 27 -5.40 9.19 -11.34
N GLU A 28 -5.57 10.29 -12.08
CA GLU A 28 -5.87 11.63 -11.53
C GLU A 28 -7.35 11.99 -11.40
N SER A 29 -8.27 11.06 -11.73
CA SER A 29 -9.70 11.30 -11.54
C SER A 29 -10.07 11.57 -10.08
N ALA A 30 -11.12 12.37 -9.84
CA ALA A 30 -11.64 12.59 -8.47
C ALA A 30 -12.07 11.26 -7.80
N LYS A 31 -12.61 10.34 -8.59
CA LYS A 31 -13.02 9.00 -8.14
C LYS A 31 -11.86 8.18 -7.60
N SER A 32 -10.74 8.10 -8.32
CA SER A 32 -9.55 7.34 -7.88
C SER A 32 -8.91 7.98 -6.65
N ARG A 33 -8.84 9.32 -6.58
CA ARG A 33 -8.36 10.07 -5.40
C ARG A 33 -9.17 9.73 -4.16
N GLY A 34 -10.49 9.84 -4.25
CA GLY A 34 -11.41 9.55 -3.15
C GLY A 34 -11.31 8.10 -2.69
N LYS A 35 -11.31 7.15 -3.63
CA LYS A 35 -11.16 5.73 -3.34
C LYS A 35 -9.85 5.45 -2.60
N MET A 36 -8.73 5.98 -3.09
CA MET A 36 -7.43 5.75 -2.45
C MET A 36 -7.33 6.37 -1.06
N SER A 37 -7.88 7.57 -0.86
CA SER A 37 -7.93 8.19 0.46
C SER A 37 -8.74 7.35 1.46
N ARG A 38 -9.87 6.77 1.04
CA ARG A 38 -10.67 5.87 1.89
C ARG A 38 -9.90 4.62 2.29
N GLU A 39 -9.19 3.99 1.34
CA GLU A 39 -8.35 2.84 1.64
C GLU A 39 -7.21 3.20 2.62
N PHE A 40 -6.58 4.36 2.45
CA PHE A 40 -5.55 4.82 3.39
C PHE A 40 -6.12 5.06 4.79
N SER A 41 -7.35 5.58 4.90
CA SER A 41 -8.02 5.73 6.20
C SER A 41 -8.25 4.38 6.87
N LYS A 42 -8.70 3.35 6.15
CA LYS A 42 -8.84 1.98 6.71
C LYS A 42 -7.49 1.43 7.19
N LEU A 43 -6.45 1.53 6.34
CA LEU A 43 -5.11 1.06 6.68
C LEU A 43 -4.53 1.78 7.92
N ARG A 44 -4.82 3.07 8.08
CA ARG A 44 -4.47 3.83 9.29
C ARG A 44 -5.26 3.37 10.50
N GLY A 45 -6.57 3.16 10.36
CA GLY A 45 -7.42 2.67 11.45
C GLY A 45 -6.95 1.31 11.99
N HIS A 46 -6.46 0.44 11.11
CA HIS A 46 -5.86 -0.84 11.51
C HIS A 46 -4.40 -0.74 11.99
N GLY A 47 -3.79 0.45 11.94
CA GLY A 47 -2.42 0.70 12.34
C GLY A 47 -1.37 0.10 11.41
N LEU A 48 -1.71 -0.17 10.14
CA LEU A 48 -0.79 -0.74 9.14
C LEU A 48 0.08 0.34 8.48
N ILE A 49 -0.42 1.56 8.40
CA ILE A 49 0.33 2.73 7.91
C ILE A 49 0.16 3.88 8.90
N ARG A 50 1.12 4.80 8.92
CA ARG A 50 1.07 6.05 9.69
C ARG A 50 1.26 7.24 8.78
N LYS A 51 0.58 8.36 9.08
CA LYS A 51 0.78 9.63 8.37
C LYS A 51 1.98 10.35 8.98
N ILE A 52 2.84 10.94 8.15
CA ILE A 52 3.91 11.83 8.62
C ILE A 52 3.30 13.22 8.93
N PRO A 53 3.54 13.79 10.13
CA PRO A 53 3.11 15.15 10.46
C PRO A 53 3.59 16.17 9.42
N HIS A 54 2.80 17.23 9.20
CA HIS A 54 3.11 18.32 8.25
C HIS A 54 3.40 17.85 6.80
N SER A 55 3.00 16.63 6.44
CA SER A 55 3.21 16.09 5.10
C SER A 55 1.98 15.34 4.57
N ARG A 56 1.96 15.15 3.25
CA ARG A 56 1.01 14.27 2.54
C ARG A 56 1.51 12.83 2.46
N ARG A 57 2.63 12.53 3.12
CA ARG A 57 3.32 11.25 3.08
C ARG A 57 2.85 10.30 4.17
N TYR A 58 2.94 9.02 3.85
CA TYR A 58 2.60 7.90 4.69
C TYR A 58 3.79 6.94 4.75
N LEU A 59 3.98 6.32 5.92
CA LEU A 59 4.96 5.26 6.13
C LEU A 59 4.25 3.98 6.54
N VAL A 60 4.81 2.85 6.16
CA VAL A 60 4.36 1.55 6.67
C VAL A 60 4.80 1.42 8.13
N SER A 61 3.86 1.15 9.03
CA SER A 61 4.16 0.94 10.44
C SER A 61 4.89 -0.39 10.64
N ASP A 62 5.44 -0.61 11.82
CA ASP A 62 6.16 -1.85 12.13
C ASP A 62 5.20 -3.06 12.09
N LYS A 63 3.98 -2.87 12.62
CA LYS A 63 2.86 -3.82 12.48
C LYS A 63 2.54 -4.08 11.01
N GLY A 64 2.43 -3.01 10.21
CA GLY A 64 2.18 -3.11 8.78
C GLY A 64 3.25 -3.91 8.04
N ARG A 65 4.53 -3.73 8.40
CA ARG A 65 5.64 -4.49 7.81
C ARG A 65 5.54 -5.98 8.13
N ARG A 66 5.23 -6.34 9.38
CA ARG A 66 5.04 -7.75 9.78
C ARG A 66 3.87 -8.41 9.03
N VAL A 67 2.69 -7.77 9.05
CA VAL A 67 1.47 -8.29 8.41
C VAL A 67 1.65 -8.40 6.90
N MET A 68 2.15 -7.35 6.24
CA MET A 68 2.33 -7.36 4.79
C MET A 68 3.44 -8.31 4.36
N GLY A 69 4.49 -8.47 5.16
CA GLY A 69 5.55 -9.45 4.94
C GLY A 69 5.00 -10.87 4.93
N ALA A 70 4.20 -11.22 5.95
CA ALA A 70 3.50 -12.50 6.01
C ALA A 70 2.61 -12.70 4.78
N LEU A 71 1.77 -11.72 4.42
CA LEU A 71 0.91 -11.80 3.23
C LEU A 71 1.69 -12.00 1.92
N ILE A 72 2.85 -11.34 1.76
CA ILE A 72 3.70 -11.52 0.58
C ILE A 72 4.28 -12.94 0.55
N GLU A 73 4.72 -13.44 1.69
CA GLU A 73 5.30 -14.76 1.82
C GLU A 73 4.26 -15.87 1.59
N THR A 74 3.09 -15.75 2.22
CA THR A 74 1.92 -16.61 1.95
C THR A 74 1.58 -16.60 0.47
N LYS A 75 1.57 -15.41 -0.17
CA LYS A 75 1.33 -15.33 -1.61
C LYS A 75 2.40 -16.05 -2.44
N ARG A 76 3.67 -16.01 -2.03
CA ARG A 76 4.76 -16.68 -2.75
C ARG A 76 4.71 -18.19 -2.61
N LYS A 77 4.35 -18.70 -1.43
CA LYS A 77 4.32 -20.12 -1.12
C LYS A 77 3.07 -20.84 -1.63
N ILE A 78 1.90 -20.20 -1.50
CA ILE A 78 0.61 -20.86 -1.79
C ILE A 78 0.21 -20.77 -3.27
N TYR A 79 0.59 -19.70 -3.97
CA TYR A 79 0.15 -19.53 -5.36
C TYR A 79 0.83 -20.45 -6.40
N PRO A 80 2.08 -20.92 -6.25
CA PRO A 80 2.63 -21.92 -7.17
C PRO A 80 1.82 -23.23 -7.16
N GLU A 81 1.36 -23.65 -5.98
CA GLU A 81 0.60 -24.89 -5.79
C GLU A 81 -0.83 -24.77 -6.33
N LEU A 82 -1.46 -23.60 -6.18
CA LEU A 82 -2.80 -23.31 -6.72
C LEU A 82 -2.84 -22.99 -8.22
N ALA A 83 -1.73 -22.55 -8.82
CA ALA A 83 -1.66 -22.25 -10.25
C ALA A 83 -1.27 -23.48 -11.10
N ALA A 84 -0.87 -24.57 -10.45
CA ALA A 84 -0.54 -25.85 -11.07
C ALA A 84 -1.71 -26.86 -11.05
N GLN A 85 -2.86 -26.49 -10.47
CA GLN A 85 -4.15 -27.20 -10.54
C GLN A 85 -5.03 -26.56 -11.60
#